data_AF-A0A1A8E406-F1
#
_entry.id   AF-A0A1A8E406-F1
#
_cell.length_a   1.000
_cell.length_b   1.000
_cell.length_c   1.000
_cell.angle_alpha   90.00
_cell.angle_beta   90.00
_cell.angle_gamma   90.00
#
_symmetry.space_group_name_H-M   'P 1'
#
loop_
_entity.id
_entity.type
_entity.pdbx_description
1 polymer ?
#
loop_
_entity_poly.entity_id
_entity_poly.type
_entity_poly.pdbx_seq_one_letter_code
_entity_poly.pdbx_strand_id
1 'polypeptide(L)'
;MMGAFSRQRFFQELPLGCLLPTAQQGLEQVWQLLVICLLCRLLWMLGLPSFVKHLSTVAGGFYTLYLFFELHMIWVVLLSLLCYLFLFLCRHSTIRGTFLSITVLIYLLLGELHMMDTTNWHKMRGSQMVVAMKAISLAFDLDRGVVASVPSPIEFMGYIYFVGTVIFGPWISFNSYKEALEGRKLSLAWLWKVSVSWVKSQVCLVISNCVAPYLFPYFIPVYGDKLLRSGKRRKIKGMLSKWLLAYENTMSFHFSNYFVGYLSETTATLAGAGFTEEKENLKWDMSVTKPLCVEFPRSMVEVVTSWNLPMSRFLHTYVFRSALRFGVFSAVMVTYAASALLHGLSFHLGAVLISLGFITYIEHVLRKRLAVIFSACILSRKCPPGCSHQNKKKRWVYLINIAFSALAVLHLTYLGSVFNSSVDYTEEEEDDITHHTIQKWSELSWTSHWVTFGCWVFYRLVL
;
A
#
# COMPACT_ATOMS: atom_id res chain seq x y z
N MET A 1 -31.08 -19.18 -5.96
CA MET A 1 -31.25 -19.28 -4.49
C MET A 1 -30.31 -20.37 -3.97
N MET A 2 -29.09 -20.01 -3.57
CA MET A 2 -28.26 -20.94 -2.77
C MET A 2 -28.93 -21.03 -1.39
N GLY A 3 -29.34 -22.24 -0.99
CA GLY A 3 -29.96 -22.45 0.31
C GLY A 3 -29.04 -21.92 1.41
N ALA A 4 -29.55 -21.00 2.23
CA ALA A 4 -28.78 -20.44 3.33
C ALA A 4 -28.32 -21.60 4.23
N PHE A 5 -27.00 -21.87 4.27
CA PHE A 5 -26.44 -22.80 5.24
C PHE A 5 -26.90 -22.38 6.64
N SER A 6 -27.28 -23.35 7.47
CA SER A 6 -27.41 -23.06 8.89
C SER A 6 -26.05 -22.56 9.40
N ARG A 7 -26.05 -21.58 10.30
CA ARG A 7 -24.81 -21.00 10.85
C ARG A 7 -23.85 -22.07 11.38
N GLN A 8 -24.41 -23.13 11.96
CA GLN A 8 -23.65 -24.29 12.45
C GLN A 8 -22.96 -25.06 11.30
N ARG A 9 -23.64 -25.32 10.18
CA ARG A 9 -23.03 -25.96 9.01
C ARG A 9 -21.95 -25.08 8.38
N PHE A 10 -22.19 -23.77 8.29
CA PHE A 10 -21.16 -22.84 7.79
C PHE A 10 -19.86 -22.93 8.61
N PHE A 11 -19.94 -22.90 9.94
CA PHE A 11 -18.75 -23.02 10.79
C PHE A 11 -18.10 -24.40 10.78
N GLN A 12 -18.85 -25.47 10.49
CA GLN A 12 -18.29 -26.82 10.32
C GLN A 12 -17.52 -26.95 9.00
N GLU A 13 -18.01 -26.35 7.93
CA GLU A 13 -17.38 -26.38 6.61
C GLU A 13 -16.25 -25.35 6.48
N LEU A 14 -16.27 -24.24 7.23
CA LEU A 14 -15.30 -23.15 7.10
C LEU A 14 -13.81 -23.60 7.19
N PRO A 15 -13.40 -24.47 8.14
CA PRO A 15 -12.01 -24.89 8.25
C PRO A 15 -11.49 -25.67 7.03
N LEU A 16 -12.27 -26.63 6.55
CA LEU A 16 -11.88 -27.51 5.43
C LEU A 16 -12.20 -26.88 4.07
N GLY A 17 -13.26 -26.07 4.00
CA GLY A 17 -13.75 -25.46 2.78
C GLY A 17 -13.07 -24.14 2.40
N CYS A 18 -12.53 -23.38 3.37
CA CYS A 18 -11.87 -22.10 3.07
C CYS A 18 -10.53 -21.91 3.79
N LEU A 19 -10.46 -22.12 5.11
CA LEU A 19 -9.26 -21.76 5.88
C LEU A 19 -8.01 -22.53 5.42
N LEU A 20 -8.10 -23.86 5.38
CA LEU A 20 -6.97 -24.71 5.00
C LEU A 20 -6.58 -24.55 3.51
N PRO A 21 -7.51 -24.62 2.54
CA PRO A 21 -7.18 -24.39 1.13
C PRO A 21 -6.54 -23.02 0.87
N THR A 22 -7.07 -21.96 1.49
CA THR A 22 -6.54 -20.59 1.32
C THR A 22 -5.11 -20.47 1.85
N ALA A 23 -4.83 -21.00 3.03
CA ALA A 23 -3.49 -20.98 3.61
C ALA A 23 -2.49 -21.83 2.82
N GLN A 24 -2.94 -23.01 2.34
CA GLN A 24 -2.12 -23.89 1.52
C GLN A 24 -1.78 -23.25 0.18
N GLN A 25 -2.78 -22.71 -0.53
CA GLN A 25 -2.56 -22.01 -1.79
C GLN A 25 -1.63 -20.81 -1.62
N GLY A 26 -1.80 -20.04 -0.53
CA GLY A 26 -0.92 -18.92 -0.20
C GLY A 26 0.54 -19.34 -0.01
N LEU A 27 0.79 -20.49 0.61
CA LEU A 27 2.14 -21.04 0.78
C LEU A 27 2.70 -21.59 -0.55
N GLU A 28 1.90 -22.36 -1.29
CA GLU A 28 2.28 -22.95 -2.58
C GLU A 28 2.74 -21.90 -3.60
N GLN A 29 2.14 -20.71 -3.57
CA GLN A 29 2.52 -19.61 -4.47
C GLN A 29 3.84 -18.92 -4.12
N VAL A 30 4.30 -18.98 -2.86
CA VAL A 30 5.40 -18.11 -2.39
C VAL A 30 6.57 -18.86 -1.75
N TRP A 31 6.46 -20.17 -1.50
CA TRP A 31 7.51 -20.92 -0.80
C TRP A 31 8.85 -20.87 -1.53
N GLN A 32 8.87 -20.92 -2.86
CA GLN A 32 10.11 -20.85 -3.65
C GLN A 32 10.81 -19.51 -3.43
N LEU A 33 10.06 -18.40 -3.43
CA LEU A 33 10.59 -17.08 -3.12
C LEU A 33 11.21 -17.01 -1.72
N LEU A 34 10.55 -17.59 -0.72
CA LEU A 34 11.07 -17.64 0.65
C LEU A 34 12.40 -18.42 0.72
N VAL A 35 12.46 -19.57 0.05
CA VAL A 35 13.68 -20.39 -0.02
C VAL A 35 14.81 -19.61 -0.68
N ILE A 36 14.58 -18.96 -1.83
CA ILE A 36 15.62 -18.17 -2.52
C ILE A 36 16.09 -17.01 -1.63
N CYS A 37 15.18 -16.29 -0.95
CA CYS A 37 15.55 -15.23 -0.01
C CYS A 37 16.48 -15.74 1.11
N LEU A 38 16.14 -16.89 1.69
CA LEU A 38 16.95 -17.51 2.75
C LEU A 38 18.31 -17.95 2.22
N LEU A 39 18.35 -18.63 1.07
CA LEU A 39 19.59 -19.08 0.44
C LEU A 39 20.51 -17.90 0.10
N CYS A 40 19.98 -16.83 -0.49
CA CYS A 40 20.74 -15.61 -0.76
C CYS A 40 21.36 -15.02 0.51
N ARG A 41 20.60 -14.96 1.61
CA ARG A 41 21.12 -14.48 2.89
C ARG A 41 22.25 -15.36 3.43
N LEU A 42 22.07 -16.69 3.39
CA LEU A 42 23.10 -17.63 3.84
C LEU A 42 24.39 -17.49 3.01
N LEU A 43 24.27 -17.26 1.70
CA LEU A 43 25.42 -17.01 0.83
C LEU A 43 26.18 -15.73 1.22
N TRP A 44 25.50 -14.65 1.57
CA TRP A 44 26.18 -13.39 1.93
C TRP A 44 26.94 -13.47 3.27
N MET A 45 26.52 -14.38 4.15
CA MET A 45 27.21 -14.67 5.41
C MET A 45 28.56 -15.37 5.22
N LEU A 46 28.81 -15.99 4.05
CA LEU A 46 30.07 -16.70 3.76
C LEU A 46 31.27 -15.77 3.49
N GLY A 47 31.11 -14.45 3.66
CA GLY A 47 32.21 -13.49 3.46
C GLY A 47 32.65 -13.34 2.00
N LEU A 48 31.76 -13.64 1.04
CA LEU A 48 32.08 -13.56 -0.39
C LEU A 48 32.44 -12.13 -0.84
N PRO A 49 33.25 -11.97 -1.91
CA PRO A 49 33.53 -10.67 -2.50
C PRO A 49 32.24 -9.94 -2.91
N SER A 50 32.23 -8.60 -2.79
CA SER A 50 31.03 -7.78 -3.08
C SER A 50 30.46 -8.04 -4.47
N PHE A 51 31.33 -8.17 -5.48
CA PHE A 51 30.94 -8.51 -6.85
C PHE A 51 30.11 -9.81 -6.94
N VAL A 52 30.54 -10.86 -6.24
CA VAL A 52 29.84 -12.15 -6.22
C VAL A 52 28.49 -12.03 -5.52
N LYS A 53 28.41 -11.24 -4.45
CA LYS A 53 27.15 -10.95 -3.76
C LYS A 53 26.16 -10.24 -4.68
N HIS A 54 26.57 -9.19 -5.40
CA HIS A 54 25.72 -8.52 -6.39
C HIS A 54 25.29 -9.46 -7.52
N LEU A 55 26.22 -10.22 -8.09
CA LEU A 55 25.92 -11.18 -9.16
C LEU A 55 24.92 -12.26 -8.70
N SER A 56 25.06 -12.75 -7.46
CA SER A 56 24.11 -13.69 -6.86
C SER A 56 22.71 -13.08 -6.70
N THR A 57 22.62 -11.79 -6.33
CA THR A 57 21.32 -11.10 -6.25
C THR A 57 20.69 -10.94 -7.63
N VAL A 58 21.49 -10.63 -8.64
CA VAL A 58 21.02 -10.53 -10.02
C VAL A 58 20.48 -11.89 -10.47
N ALA A 59 21.24 -12.97 -10.32
CA ALA A 59 20.81 -14.30 -10.72
C ALA A 59 19.55 -14.76 -9.97
N GLY A 60 19.52 -14.62 -8.64
CA GLY A 60 18.35 -14.98 -7.83
C GLY A 60 17.13 -14.13 -8.15
N GLY A 61 17.32 -12.84 -8.42
CA GLY A 61 16.24 -11.92 -8.77
C GLY A 61 15.67 -12.19 -10.15
N PHE A 62 16.51 -12.46 -11.15
CA PHE A 62 16.08 -12.89 -12.48
C PHE A 62 15.31 -14.21 -12.42
N TYR A 63 15.81 -15.20 -11.68
CA TYR A 63 15.11 -16.47 -11.51
C TYR A 63 13.74 -16.27 -10.85
N THR A 64 13.67 -15.42 -9.82
CA THR A 64 12.42 -15.08 -9.16
C THR A 64 11.45 -14.34 -10.10
N LEU A 65 11.93 -13.41 -10.92
CA LEU A 65 11.10 -12.73 -11.92
C LEU A 65 10.53 -13.71 -12.93
N TYR A 66 11.34 -14.64 -13.44
CA TYR A 66 10.89 -15.70 -14.33
C TYR A 66 9.85 -16.61 -13.65
N LEU A 67 10.02 -16.90 -12.37
CA LEU A 67 9.10 -17.76 -11.61
C LEU A 67 7.68 -17.18 -11.50
N PHE A 68 7.56 -15.86 -11.36
CA PHE A 68 6.26 -15.18 -11.21
C PHE A 68 5.68 -14.65 -12.52
N PHE A 69 6.52 -14.29 -13.49
CA PHE A 69 6.10 -13.62 -14.72
C PHE A 69 6.48 -14.35 -16.01
N GLU A 70 7.19 -15.47 -15.91
CA GLU A 70 7.67 -16.24 -17.06
C GLU A 70 8.43 -15.34 -18.06
N LEU A 71 8.08 -15.38 -19.36
CA LEU A 71 8.69 -14.54 -20.39
C LEU A 71 8.33 -13.06 -20.26
N HIS A 72 7.22 -12.73 -19.58
CA HIS A 72 6.80 -11.35 -19.41
C HIS A 72 7.75 -10.54 -18.51
N MET A 73 8.69 -11.19 -17.81
CA MET A 73 9.75 -10.48 -17.07
C MET A 73 10.59 -9.55 -17.95
N ILE A 74 10.62 -9.77 -19.28
CA ILE A 74 11.39 -8.95 -20.23
C ILE A 74 11.06 -7.46 -20.08
N TRP A 75 9.81 -7.11 -19.79
CA TRP A 75 9.40 -5.71 -19.62
C TRP A 75 9.96 -5.08 -18.35
N VAL A 76 10.13 -5.86 -17.28
CA VAL A 76 10.77 -5.38 -16.03
C VAL A 76 12.26 -5.16 -16.29
N VAL A 77 12.85 -6.05 -17.08
CA VAL A 77 14.25 -5.99 -17.47
C VAL A 77 14.53 -4.80 -18.39
N LEU A 78 13.66 -4.57 -19.38
CA LEU A 78 13.75 -3.42 -20.29
C LEU A 78 13.67 -2.09 -19.54
N LEU A 79 12.76 -1.95 -18.57
CA LEU A 79 12.70 -0.75 -17.72
C LEU A 79 14.01 -0.56 -16.94
N SER A 80 14.54 -1.64 -16.38
CA SER A 80 15.78 -1.60 -15.58
C SER A 80 16.99 -1.19 -16.43
N LEU A 81 17.10 -1.73 -17.65
CA LEU A 81 18.14 -1.37 -18.62
C LEU A 81 18.01 0.10 -19.07
N LEU A 82 16.79 0.55 -19.38
CA LEU A 82 16.50 1.93 -19.73
C LEU A 82 16.91 2.89 -18.60
N CYS A 83 16.57 2.55 -17.35
CA CYS A 83 16.95 3.36 -16.19
C CYS A 83 18.46 3.47 -16.02
N TYR A 84 19.19 2.35 -16.16
CA TYR A 84 20.65 2.36 -16.05
C TYR A 84 21.31 3.13 -17.18
N LEU A 85 20.86 2.91 -18.42
CA LEU A 85 21.35 3.64 -19.60
C LEU A 85 21.19 5.15 -19.40
N PHE A 86 20.03 5.58 -18.94
CA PHE A 86 19.76 6.99 -18.64
C PHE A 86 20.71 7.54 -17.56
N LEU A 87 20.86 6.83 -16.43
CA LEU A 87 21.78 7.23 -15.36
C LEU A 87 23.24 7.34 -15.84
N PHE A 88 23.66 6.41 -16.71
CA PHE A 88 25.01 6.38 -17.27
C PHE A 88 25.27 7.53 -18.25
N LEU A 89 24.31 7.82 -19.13
CA LEU A 89 24.38 8.92 -20.10
C LEU A 89 24.33 10.29 -19.38
N CYS A 90 23.49 10.41 -18.36
CA CYS A 90 23.33 11.63 -17.58
C CYS A 90 24.23 11.71 -16.35
N ARG A 91 25.33 10.94 -16.27
CA ARG A 91 26.16 10.83 -15.04
C ARG A 91 26.66 12.17 -14.50
N HIS A 92 26.90 13.14 -15.39
CA HIS A 92 27.40 14.48 -15.07
C HIS A 92 26.29 15.54 -14.91
N SER A 93 25.03 15.16 -15.13
CA SER A 93 23.89 16.06 -14.95
C SER A 93 23.52 16.21 -13.47
N THR A 94 23.02 17.38 -13.09
CA THR A 94 22.54 17.71 -11.73
C THR A 94 21.04 17.52 -11.55
N ILE A 95 20.32 17.15 -12.63
CA ILE A 95 18.86 16.98 -12.65
C ILE A 95 18.45 15.58 -13.13
N ARG A 96 19.24 14.56 -12.78
CA ARG A 96 19.02 13.15 -13.19
C ARG A 96 17.69 12.63 -12.67
N GLY A 97 17.32 12.94 -11.43
CA GLY A 97 16.11 12.46 -10.78
C GLY A 97 14.84 12.89 -11.51
N THR A 98 14.75 14.16 -11.90
CA THR A 98 13.57 14.68 -12.62
C THR A 98 13.42 14.06 -14.00
N PHE A 99 14.49 14.02 -14.80
CA PHE A 99 14.41 13.42 -16.13
C PHE A 99 14.13 11.92 -16.07
N LEU A 100 14.81 11.18 -15.19
CA LEU A 100 14.55 9.75 -15.06
C LEU A 100 13.11 9.49 -14.63
N SER A 101 12.55 10.31 -13.73
CA SER A 101 11.14 10.19 -13.32
C SER A 101 10.19 10.36 -14.51
N ILE A 102 10.45 11.33 -15.40
CA ILE A 102 9.67 11.55 -16.62
C ILE A 102 9.81 10.36 -17.58
N THR A 103 11.04 9.88 -17.82
CA THR A 103 11.30 8.73 -18.69
C THR A 103 10.60 7.46 -18.20
N VAL A 104 10.71 7.17 -16.89
CA VAL A 104 10.03 6.03 -16.27
C VAL A 104 8.52 6.16 -16.37
N LEU A 105 7.98 7.36 -16.13
CA LEU A 105 6.55 7.60 -16.27
C LEU A 105 6.07 7.38 -17.70
N ILE A 106 6.79 7.91 -18.71
CA ILE A 106 6.46 7.68 -20.12
C ILE A 106 6.47 6.18 -20.44
N TYR A 107 7.48 5.44 -19.97
CA TYR A 107 7.54 3.99 -20.16
C TYR A 107 6.33 3.27 -19.57
N LEU A 108 5.96 3.58 -18.32
CA LEU A 108 4.79 2.97 -17.67
C LEU A 108 3.48 3.30 -18.40
N LEU A 109 3.33 4.53 -18.88
CA LEU A 109 2.13 4.95 -19.63
C LEU A 109 2.07 4.32 -21.04
N LEU A 110 3.20 4.19 -21.72
CA LEU A 110 3.28 3.48 -23.00
C LEU A 110 2.94 2.00 -22.82
N GLY A 111 3.44 1.39 -21.75
CA GLY A 111 3.12 0.01 -21.40
C GLY A 111 1.62 -0.21 -21.17
N GLU A 112 0.97 0.70 -20.44
CA GLU A 112 -0.48 0.65 -20.17
C GLU A 112 -1.32 0.85 -21.44
N LEU A 113 -0.93 1.76 -22.34
CA LEU A 113 -1.75 2.18 -23.47
C LEU A 113 -1.50 1.41 -24.78
N HIS A 114 -0.29 0.85 -24.98
CA HIS A 114 0.13 0.40 -26.31
C HIS A 114 0.86 -0.95 -26.38
N MET A 115 1.47 -1.45 -25.29
CA MET A 115 2.46 -2.54 -25.42
C MET A 115 1.97 -3.94 -25.03
N MET A 116 0.89 -4.10 -24.24
CA MET A 116 0.43 -5.41 -23.77
C MET A 116 -1.06 -5.48 -23.46
N ASP A 117 -1.59 -6.72 -23.44
CA ASP A 117 -2.88 -7.04 -22.85
C ASP A 117 -2.93 -6.57 -21.38
N THR A 118 -4.03 -5.94 -21.01
CA THR A 118 -4.25 -5.31 -19.70
C THR A 118 -4.02 -6.29 -18.54
N THR A 119 -4.49 -7.52 -18.66
CA THR A 119 -4.34 -8.57 -17.63
C THR A 119 -2.89 -8.91 -17.32
N ASN A 120 -2.06 -9.11 -18.34
CA ASN A 120 -0.66 -9.46 -18.16
C ASN A 120 0.16 -8.25 -17.70
N TRP A 121 -0.17 -7.05 -18.16
CA TRP A 121 0.44 -5.81 -17.67
C TRP A 121 0.12 -5.55 -16.18
N HIS A 122 -1.13 -5.76 -15.77
CA HIS A 122 -1.55 -5.57 -14.37
C HIS A 122 -0.86 -6.54 -13.41
N LYS A 123 -0.61 -7.80 -13.84
CA LYS A 123 0.15 -8.79 -13.05
C LYS A 123 1.57 -8.30 -12.71
N MET A 124 2.27 -7.69 -13.67
CA MET A 124 3.67 -7.25 -13.48
C MET A 124 3.81 -5.82 -12.93
N ARG A 125 2.72 -5.04 -12.91
CA ARG A 125 2.70 -3.63 -12.49
C ARG A 125 3.37 -3.42 -11.14
N GLY A 126 3.10 -4.30 -10.16
CA GLY A 126 3.71 -4.21 -8.83
C GLY A 126 5.25 -4.20 -8.86
N SER A 127 5.85 -5.13 -9.60
CA SER A 127 7.31 -5.19 -9.76
C SER A 127 7.87 -4.02 -10.55
N GLN A 128 7.18 -3.57 -11.60
CA GLN A 128 7.56 -2.37 -12.37
C GLN A 128 7.61 -1.13 -11.47
N MET A 129 6.61 -0.96 -10.61
CA MET A 129 6.58 0.13 -9.63
C MET A 129 7.77 0.08 -8.66
N VAL A 130 8.14 -1.12 -8.17
CA VAL A 130 9.31 -1.26 -7.30
C VAL A 130 10.59 -0.84 -8.02
N VAL A 131 10.79 -1.28 -9.27
CA VAL A 131 11.94 -0.87 -10.10
C VAL A 131 11.94 0.66 -10.28
N ALA A 132 10.80 1.24 -10.66
CA ALA A 132 10.62 2.67 -10.84
C ALA A 132 11.00 3.45 -9.57
N MET A 133 10.44 3.08 -8.41
CA MET A 133 10.71 3.75 -7.14
C MET A 133 12.18 3.66 -6.75
N LYS A 134 12.80 2.49 -6.90
CA LYS A 134 14.23 2.29 -6.62
C LYS A 134 15.11 3.14 -7.53
N ALA A 135 14.90 3.08 -8.84
CA ALA A 135 15.69 3.82 -9.82
C ALA A 135 15.54 5.34 -9.66
N ILE A 136 14.31 5.84 -9.49
CA ILE A 136 14.02 7.26 -9.25
C ILE A 136 14.67 7.72 -7.93
N SER A 137 14.54 6.94 -6.86
CA SER A 137 15.13 7.29 -5.57
C SER A 137 16.66 7.38 -5.66
N LEU A 138 17.31 6.43 -6.34
CA LEU A 138 18.75 6.46 -6.56
C LEU A 138 19.17 7.68 -7.37
N ALA A 139 18.43 8.05 -8.41
CA ALA A 139 18.72 9.23 -9.22
C ALA A 139 18.65 10.54 -8.41
N PHE A 140 17.63 10.70 -7.56
CA PHE A 140 17.53 11.85 -6.67
C PHE A 140 18.59 11.83 -5.56
N ASP A 141 18.96 10.66 -5.04
CA ASP A 141 20.00 10.55 -4.02
C ASP A 141 21.39 10.87 -4.59
N LEU A 142 21.63 10.55 -5.87
CA LEU A 142 22.80 11.01 -6.61
C LEU A 142 22.80 12.54 -6.77
N ASP A 143 21.66 13.15 -7.13
CA ASP A 143 21.55 14.62 -7.29
C ASP A 143 21.76 15.37 -5.97
N ARG A 144 21.35 14.77 -4.85
CA ARG A 144 21.52 15.32 -3.50
C ARG A 144 22.90 15.02 -2.90
N GLY A 145 23.75 14.24 -3.57
CA GLY A 145 25.06 13.83 -3.07
C GLY A 145 25.02 12.81 -1.91
N VAL A 146 23.87 12.16 -1.68
CA VAL A 146 23.73 11.08 -0.69
C VAL A 146 24.46 9.82 -1.16
N VAL A 147 24.50 9.59 -2.47
CA VAL A 147 25.31 8.57 -3.12
C VAL A 147 26.41 9.28 -3.91
N ALA A 148 27.67 8.91 -3.67
CA ALA A 148 28.83 9.63 -4.18
C ALA A 148 28.98 9.57 -5.71
N SER A 149 28.67 8.44 -6.32
CA SER A 149 28.83 8.20 -7.75
C SER A 149 27.81 7.21 -8.28
N VAL A 150 27.58 7.24 -9.60
CA VAL A 150 26.72 6.26 -10.28
C VAL A 150 27.27 4.85 -10.01
N PRO A 151 26.46 3.92 -9.47
CA PRO A 151 26.90 2.54 -9.24
C PRO A 151 27.29 1.84 -10.54
N SER A 152 28.13 0.81 -10.43
CA SER A 152 28.44 -0.06 -11.57
C SER A 152 27.18 -0.78 -12.08
N PRO A 153 27.16 -1.31 -13.32
CA PRO A 153 25.99 -2.01 -13.85
C PRO A 153 25.54 -3.16 -12.95
N ILE A 154 26.48 -3.87 -12.34
CA ILE A 154 26.22 -5.04 -11.52
C ILE A 154 25.67 -4.64 -10.14
N GLU A 155 26.19 -3.57 -9.54
CA GLU A 155 25.63 -3.02 -8.29
C GLU A 155 24.21 -2.48 -8.50
N PHE A 156 23.98 -1.76 -9.60
CA PHE A 156 22.65 -1.27 -9.96
C PHE A 156 21.67 -2.41 -10.19
N MET A 157 22.01 -3.38 -11.05
CA MET A 157 21.14 -4.52 -11.33
C MET A 157 20.91 -5.37 -10.08
N GLY A 158 21.93 -5.55 -9.24
CA GLY A 158 21.79 -6.24 -7.97
C GLY A 158 20.84 -5.53 -7.01
N TYR A 159 20.86 -4.19 -6.97
CA TYR A 159 19.93 -3.40 -6.18
C TYR A 159 18.50 -3.51 -6.70
N ILE A 160 18.31 -3.36 -8.01
CA ILE A 160 16.99 -3.45 -8.64
C ILE A 160 16.39 -4.85 -8.44
N TYR A 161 17.15 -5.90 -8.75
CA TYR A 161 16.74 -7.30 -8.67
C TYR A 161 16.99 -7.95 -7.30
N PHE A 162 17.16 -7.16 -6.25
CA PHE A 162 17.31 -7.71 -4.91
C PHE A 162 16.11 -8.62 -4.56
N VAL A 163 16.38 -9.92 -4.38
CA VAL A 163 15.40 -11.00 -4.28
C VAL A 163 14.29 -10.70 -3.26
N GLY A 164 14.67 -10.22 -2.07
CA GLY A 164 13.72 -9.92 -1.00
C GLY A 164 12.72 -8.82 -1.33
N THR A 165 12.95 -8.07 -2.42
CA THR A 165 12.13 -6.92 -2.81
C THR A 165 11.58 -6.93 -4.24
N VAL A 166 12.06 -7.80 -5.14
CA VAL A 166 11.79 -7.66 -6.58
C VAL A 166 10.32 -7.94 -6.97
N ILE A 167 9.65 -8.86 -6.28
CA ILE A 167 8.24 -9.22 -6.56
C ILE A 167 7.28 -8.35 -5.75
N PHE A 168 7.22 -8.57 -4.44
CA PHE A 168 6.26 -7.90 -3.54
C PHE A 168 6.86 -6.72 -2.77
N GLY A 169 8.17 -6.50 -2.91
CA GLY A 169 9.01 -5.85 -1.93
C GLY A 169 8.64 -4.45 -1.52
N PRO A 170 9.00 -4.07 -0.29
CA PRO A 170 8.97 -2.66 0.05
C PRO A 170 10.10 -1.97 -0.70
N TRP A 171 9.88 -0.72 -1.07
CA TRP A 171 10.98 0.15 -1.48
C TRP A 171 11.98 0.30 -0.33
N ILE A 172 13.26 0.07 -0.65
CA ILE A 172 14.41 0.30 0.23
C ILE A 172 15.43 1.19 -0.50
N SER A 173 16.20 1.97 0.26
CA SER A 173 17.26 2.81 -0.31
C SER A 173 18.43 1.95 -0.81
N PHE A 174 19.24 2.51 -1.71
CA PHE A 174 20.46 1.85 -2.19
C PHE A 174 21.46 1.56 -1.06
N ASN A 175 21.57 2.45 -0.06
CA ASN A 175 22.43 2.23 1.10
C ASN A 175 21.93 1.06 1.97
N SER A 176 20.62 0.98 2.23
CA SER A 176 20.02 -0.14 2.97
C SER A 176 20.19 -1.48 2.26
N TYR A 177 20.21 -1.48 0.92
CA TYR A 177 20.55 -2.67 0.13
C TYR A 177 22.01 -3.10 0.33
N LYS A 178 22.97 -2.16 0.29
CA LYS A 178 24.38 -2.47 0.56
C LYS A 178 24.59 -3.03 1.97
N GLU A 179 23.92 -2.47 2.97
CA GLU A 179 23.93 -2.98 4.35
C GLU A 179 23.38 -4.41 4.45
N ALA A 180 22.34 -4.75 3.68
CA ALA A 180 21.81 -6.11 3.64
C ALA A 180 22.83 -7.12 3.08
N LEU A 181 23.65 -6.70 2.10
CA LEU A 181 24.70 -7.54 1.51
C LEU A 181 25.90 -7.79 2.44
N GLU A 182 26.10 -6.98 3.49
CA GLU A 182 27.19 -7.22 4.44
C GLU A 182 27.09 -8.60 5.09
N GLY A 183 25.89 -9.20 5.14
CA GLY A 183 25.70 -10.59 5.55
C GLY A 183 25.80 -10.76 7.06
N ARG A 184 25.09 -9.92 7.82
CA ARG A 184 25.07 -9.98 9.29
C ARG A 184 24.56 -11.33 9.81
N LYS A 185 25.11 -11.77 10.95
CA LYS A 185 24.79 -13.06 11.58
C LYS A 185 23.28 -13.21 11.84
N LEU A 186 22.78 -14.44 11.73
CA LEU A 186 21.41 -14.78 12.11
C LEU A 186 21.24 -14.58 13.62
N SER A 187 20.11 -13.96 14.00
CA SER A 187 19.77 -13.73 15.40
C SER A 187 18.37 -14.29 15.69
N LEU A 188 18.09 -14.63 16.95
CA LEU A 188 16.75 -15.05 17.36
C LEU A 188 15.71 -13.94 17.13
N ALA A 189 16.11 -12.67 17.33
CA ALA A 189 15.25 -11.51 17.03
C ALA A 189 14.88 -11.43 15.55
N TRP A 190 15.80 -11.75 14.65
CA TRP A 190 15.52 -11.84 13.22
C TRP A 190 14.51 -12.95 12.92
N LEU A 191 14.76 -14.17 13.40
CA LEU A 191 13.89 -15.32 13.12
C LEU A 191 12.48 -15.05 13.66
N TRP A 192 12.39 -14.52 14.88
CA TRP A 192 11.13 -14.11 15.49
C TRP A 192 10.39 -13.08 14.61
N LYS A 193 11.09 -12.06 14.12
CA LYS A 193 10.50 -11.06 13.24
C LYS A 193 9.95 -11.70 11.96
N VAL A 194 10.74 -12.51 11.26
CA VAL A 194 10.31 -13.22 10.04
C VAL A 194 9.07 -14.08 10.31
N SER A 195 9.10 -14.90 11.37
CA SER A 195 7.98 -15.78 11.72
C SER A 195 6.72 -14.99 12.05
N VAL A 196 6.82 -13.90 12.83
CA VAL A 196 5.66 -13.07 13.18
C VAL A 196 5.08 -12.37 11.95
N SER A 197 5.92 -11.82 11.06
CA SER A 197 5.47 -11.19 9.82
C SER A 197 4.79 -12.20 8.90
N TRP A 198 5.34 -13.41 8.78
CA TRP A 198 4.73 -14.50 8.02
C TRP A 198 3.35 -14.90 8.56
N VAL A 199 3.24 -15.13 9.87
CA VAL A 199 1.96 -15.49 10.51
C VAL A 199 0.93 -14.38 10.30
N LYS A 200 1.31 -13.11 10.45
CA LYS A 200 0.41 -11.97 10.18
C LYS A 200 -0.05 -11.93 8.73
N SER A 201 0.85 -12.21 7.79
CA SER A 201 0.52 -12.30 6.37
C SER A 201 -0.57 -13.36 6.12
N GLN A 202 -0.36 -14.59 6.61
CA GLN A 202 -1.32 -15.69 6.46
C GLN A 202 -2.67 -15.41 7.15
N VAL A 203 -2.66 -14.82 8.34
CA VAL A 203 -3.89 -14.40 9.03
C VAL A 203 -4.64 -13.36 8.20
N CYS A 204 -3.95 -12.42 7.57
CA CYS A 204 -4.61 -11.42 6.72
C CYS A 204 -5.23 -12.04 5.46
N LEU A 205 -4.54 -13.01 4.82
CA LEU A 205 -5.08 -13.73 3.68
C LEU A 205 -6.38 -14.49 4.03
N VAL A 206 -6.36 -15.17 5.17
CA VAL A 206 -7.53 -15.87 5.70
C VAL A 206 -8.67 -14.90 6.01
N ILE A 207 -8.39 -13.76 6.64
CA ILE A 207 -9.43 -12.76 6.94
C ILE A 207 -10.03 -12.21 5.64
N SER A 208 -9.20 -11.89 4.66
CA SER A 208 -9.62 -11.38 3.34
C SER A 208 -10.59 -12.33 2.65
N ASN A 209 -10.26 -13.62 2.56
CA ASN A 209 -10.99 -14.57 1.71
C ASN A 209 -12.09 -15.33 2.45
N CYS A 210 -11.91 -15.60 3.74
CA CYS A 210 -12.78 -16.50 4.50
C CYS A 210 -13.61 -15.82 5.59
N VAL A 211 -13.26 -14.59 6.01
CA VAL A 211 -13.95 -13.90 7.11
C VAL A 211 -14.70 -12.67 6.60
N ALA A 212 -14.02 -11.74 5.94
CA ALA A 212 -14.59 -10.46 5.51
C ALA A 212 -15.83 -10.60 4.60
N PRO A 213 -15.86 -11.50 3.59
CA PRO A 213 -17.03 -11.67 2.73
C PRO A 213 -18.27 -12.24 3.45
N TYR A 214 -18.07 -12.84 4.63
CA TYR A 214 -19.11 -13.51 5.40
C TYR A 214 -19.40 -12.82 6.75
N LEU A 215 -18.85 -11.61 6.95
CA LEU A 215 -18.87 -10.90 8.23
C LEU A 215 -20.30 -10.63 8.72
N PHE A 216 -21.14 -9.96 7.95
CA PHE A 216 -22.51 -9.63 8.34
C PHE A 216 -23.57 -10.70 8.00
N PRO A 217 -23.34 -11.65 7.06
CA PRO A 217 -24.21 -12.80 6.89
C PRO A 217 -24.11 -13.83 8.04
N TYR A 218 -22.90 -14.17 8.49
CA TYR A 218 -22.67 -15.32 9.38
C TYR A 218 -22.01 -14.98 10.72
N PHE A 219 -21.00 -14.11 10.75
CA PHE A 219 -20.29 -13.77 12.00
C PHE A 219 -21.11 -12.83 12.87
N ILE A 220 -21.69 -11.77 12.29
CA ILE A 220 -22.53 -10.77 12.91
C ILE A 220 -23.83 -10.68 12.09
N PRO A 221 -24.84 -11.56 12.30
CA PRO A 221 -26.02 -11.65 11.44
C PRO A 221 -26.93 -10.41 11.55
N VAL A 222 -26.58 -9.32 10.86
CA VAL A 222 -27.36 -8.07 10.78
C VAL A 222 -28.49 -8.19 9.75
N TYR A 223 -28.31 -9.07 8.75
CA TYR A 223 -29.27 -9.26 7.66
C TYR A 223 -30.55 -10.03 8.05
N GLY A 224 -30.69 -10.49 9.30
CA GLY A 224 -31.81 -11.34 9.76
C GLY A 224 -33.24 -10.87 9.42
N ASP A 225 -34.08 -11.87 9.09
CA ASP A 225 -35.38 -11.79 8.41
C ASP A 225 -36.59 -11.26 9.22
N LYS A 226 -36.53 -11.13 10.55
CA LYS A 226 -37.74 -10.98 11.39
C LYS A 226 -38.27 -9.54 11.61
N LEU A 227 -38.05 -8.58 10.69
CA LEU A 227 -38.47 -7.17 10.92
C LEU A 227 -39.04 -6.42 9.71
N LEU A 228 -39.61 -7.15 8.74
CA LEU A 228 -40.22 -6.60 7.51
C LEU A 228 -41.71 -6.22 7.68
N ARG A 229 -42.04 -5.16 8.45
CA ARG A 229 -43.45 -4.72 8.57
C ARG A 229 -43.74 -3.22 8.39
N SER A 230 -42.78 -2.38 7.98
CA SER A 230 -43.05 -0.96 7.71
C SER A 230 -42.20 -0.38 6.57
N GLY A 231 -42.85 0.24 5.57
CA GLY A 231 -42.25 0.72 4.32
C GLY A 231 -41.15 1.78 4.48
N LYS A 232 -41.23 2.67 5.47
CA LYS A 232 -40.20 3.71 5.74
C LYS A 232 -38.92 3.10 6.34
N ARG A 233 -39.04 2.02 7.12
CA ARG A 233 -37.91 1.23 7.64
C ARG A 233 -37.23 0.39 6.56
N ARG A 234 -37.93 0.06 5.47
CA ARG A 234 -37.39 -0.68 4.32
C ARG A 234 -36.29 0.09 3.57
N LYS A 235 -36.49 1.39 3.33
CA LYS A 235 -35.52 2.25 2.63
C LYS A 235 -34.25 2.48 3.45
N ILE A 236 -34.39 2.75 4.76
CA ILE A 236 -33.26 2.92 5.68
C ILE A 236 -32.49 1.60 5.86
N LYS A 237 -33.18 0.45 5.99
CA LYS A 237 -32.52 -0.87 6.06
C LYS A 237 -31.82 -1.22 4.74
N GLY A 238 -32.38 -0.87 3.59
CA GLY A 238 -31.73 -1.02 2.29
C GLY A 238 -30.45 -0.19 2.16
N MET A 239 -30.45 1.05 2.65
CA MET A 239 -29.24 1.89 2.67
C MET A 239 -28.18 1.33 3.63
N LEU A 240 -28.57 0.95 4.85
CA LEU A 240 -27.65 0.32 5.80
C LEU A 240 -27.06 -0.97 5.24
N SER A 241 -27.89 -1.81 4.60
CA SER A 241 -27.44 -3.04 3.92
C SER A 241 -26.39 -2.77 2.85
N LYS A 242 -26.54 -1.71 2.05
CA LYS A 242 -25.56 -1.33 1.03
C LYS A 242 -24.24 -0.89 1.66
N TRP A 243 -24.28 -0.13 2.74
CA TRP A 243 -23.08 0.29 3.48
C TRP A 243 -22.37 -0.86 4.18
N LEU A 244 -23.12 -1.83 4.72
CA LEU A 244 -22.55 -3.05 5.30
C LEU A 244 -21.86 -3.89 4.24
N LEU A 245 -22.48 -4.10 3.07
CA LEU A 245 -21.84 -4.77 1.94
C LEU A 245 -20.60 -4.02 1.43
N ALA A 246 -20.68 -2.69 1.33
CA ALA A 246 -19.54 -1.86 0.98
C ALA A 246 -18.38 -2.02 1.98
N TYR A 247 -18.69 -2.15 3.27
CA TYR A 247 -17.69 -2.39 4.31
C TYR A 247 -17.07 -3.78 4.21
N GLU A 248 -17.85 -4.83 3.91
CA GLU A 248 -17.34 -6.18 3.68
C GLU A 248 -16.33 -6.23 2.54
N ASN A 249 -16.68 -5.62 1.40
CA ASN A 249 -15.80 -5.54 0.24
C ASN A 249 -14.52 -4.75 0.56
N THR A 250 -14.69 -3.59 1.21
CA THR A 250 -13.57 -2.75 1.62
C THR A 250 -12.64 -3.50 2.58
N MET A 251 -13.18 -4.21 3.56
CA MET A 251 -12.41 -4.98 4.53
C MET A 251 -11.66 -6.12 3.83
N SER A 252 -12.30 -6.84 2.91
CA SER A 252 -11.63 -7.87 2.10
C SER A 252 -10.43 -7.27 1.34
N PHE A 253 -10.64 -6.17 0.63
CA PHE A 253 -9.57 -5.45 -0.07
C PHE A 253 -8.45 -4.95 0.86
N HIS A 254 -8.79 -4.42 2.04
CA HIS A 254 -7.79 -3.99 3.02
C HIS A 254 -6.91 -5.15 3.48
N PHE A 255 -7.52 -6.27 3.85
CA PHE A 255 -6.79 -7.44 4.35
C PHE A 255 -5.98 -8.15 3.27
N SER A 256 -6.41 -8.15 2.00
CA SER A 256 -5.58 -8.63 0.89
C SER A 256 -4.31 -7.78 0.71
N ASN A 257 -4.44 -6.44 0.84
CA ASN A 257 -3.28 -5.54 0.83
C ASN A 257 -2.38 -5.73 2.05
N TYR A 258 -2.93 -5.96 3.24
CA TYR A 258 -2.14 -6.26 4.43
C TYR A 258 -1.39 -7.59 4.31
N PHE A 259 -1.99 -8.59 3.66
CA PHE A 259 -1.31 -9.85 3.33
C PHE A 259 -0.05 -9.59 2.50
N VAL A 260 -0.17 -8.83 1.40
CA VAL A 260 0.97 -8.47 0.55
C VAL A 260 1.99 -7.63 1.33
N GLY A 261 1.54 -6.67 2.14
CA GLY A 261 2.42 -5.83 2.96
C GLY A 261 3.26 -6.64 3.97
N TYR A 262 2.65 -7.59 4.68
CA TYR A 262 3.38 -8.46 5.60
C TYR A 262 4.22 -9.53 4.88
N LEU A 263 3.81 -10.00 3.71
CA LEU A 263 4.62 -10.90 2.88
C LEU A 263 5.89 -10.20 2.40
N SER A 264 5.73 -8.97 1.92
CA SER A 264 6.79 -8.04 1.52
C SER A 264 7.78 -7.77 2.67
N GLU A 265 7.26 -7.58 3.89
CA GLU A 265 8.06 -7.48 5.11
C GLU A 265 8.85 -8.77 5.39
N THR A 266 8.19 -9.92 5.21
CA THR A 266 8.78 -11.26 5.42
C THR A 266 9.93 -11.49 4.44
N THR A 267 9.72 -11.30 3.13
CA THR A 267 10.74 -11.56 2.10
C THR A 267 11.94 -10.65 2.25
N ALA A 268 11.73 -9.35 2.50
CA ALA A 268 12.83 -8.40 2.66
C ALA A 268 13.61 -8.66 3.97
N THR A 269 12.93 -8.97 5.08
CA THR A 269 13.59 -9.34 6.34
C THR A 269 14.33 -10.68 6.23
N LEU A 270 13.73 -11.67 5.57
CA LEU A 270 14.31 -12.98 5.32
C LEU A 270 15.59 -12.86 4.49
N ALA A 271 15.58 -12.00 3.47
CA ALA A 271 16.76 -11.69 2.67
C ALA A 271 17.82 -10.89 3.45
N GLY A 272 17.49 -10.19 4.55
CA GLY A 272 18.46 -9.46 5.36
C GLY A 272 18.36 -7.93 5.32
N ALA A 273 17.34 -7.39 4.69
CA ALA A 273 17.02 -5.96 4.74
C ALA A 273 16.07 -5.63 5.90
N GLY A 274 15.92 -4.34 6.21
CA GLY A 274 14.87 -3.87 7.13
C GLY A 274 15.22 -3.91 8.61
N PHE A 275 16.49 -3.69 8.94
CA PHE A 275 16.94 -3.45 10.30
C PHE A 275 17.37 -1.99 10.50
N THR A 276 17.33 -1.54 11.75
CA THR A 276 17.93 -0.29 12.21
C THR A 276 19.00 -0.58 13.24
N GLU A 277 20.08 0.18 13.21
CA GLU A 277 21.19 0.06 14.14
C GLU A 277 21.29 1.34 14.97
N GLU A 278 21.03 1.22 16.27
CA GLU A 278 21.18 2.31 17.23
C GLU A 278 22.14 1.87 18.32
N LYS A 279 23.33 2.52 18.42
CA LYS A 279 24.32 2.26 19.48
C LYS A 279 24.61 0.75 19.64
N GLU A 280 25.00 0.09 18.54
CA GLU A 280 25.30 -1.35 18.46
C GLU A 280 24.13 -2.31 18.73
N ASN A 281 22.92 -1.79 18.98
CA ASN A 281 21.72 -2.61 19.11
C ASN A 281 21.00 -2.69 17.77
N LEU A 282 21.06 -3.87 17.16
CA LEU A 282 20.36 -4.18 15.92
C LEU A 282 18.91 -4.52 16.20
N LYS A 283 17.98 -3.73 15.66
CA LYS A 283 16.54 -3.95 15.77
C LYS A 283 15.95 -4.28 14.41
N TRP A 284 15.21 -5.39 14.30
CA TRP A 284 14.47 -5.76 13.09
C TRP A 284 13.07 -5.13 13.13
N ASP A 285 12.99 -3.86 12.75
CA ASP A 285 11.82 -3.00 12.95
C ASP A 285 11.15 -2.50 11.67
N MET A 286 11.52 -3.07 10.50
CA MET A 286 10.81 -2.78 9.26
C MET A 286 9.32 -3.08 9.39
N SER A 287 8.53 -2.10 8.97
CA SER A 287 7.07 -2.15 8.95
C SER A 287 6.61 -1.63 7.60
N VAL A 288 5.94 -2.49 6.84
CA VAL A 288 5.40 -2.13 5.51
C VAL A 288 4.02 -1.50 5.65
N THR A 289 3.20 -2.02 6.57
CA THR A 289 1.84 -1.54 6.83
C THR A 289 1.53 -1.53 8.33
N LYS A 290 0.56 -0.71 8.75
CA LYS A 290 0.04 -0.64 10.12
C LYS A 290 -1.50 -0.73 10.11
N PRO A 291 -2.08 -1.95 10.06
CA PRO A 291 -3.52 -2.16 9.90
C PRO A 291 -4.37 -1.45 10.97
N LEU A 292 -3.93 -1.47 12.23
CA LEU A 292 -4.68 -0.80 13.31
C LEU A 292 -4.81 0.72 13.11
N CYS A 293 -3.80 1.36 12.50
CA CYS A 293 -3.84 2.79 12.18
C CYS A 293 -4.73 3.11 10.96
N VAL A 294 -5.09 2.10 10.18
CA VAL A 294 -5.97 2.21 9.01
C VAL A 294 -7.41 1.88 9.36
N GLU A 295 -7.65 0.78 10.09
CA GLU A 295 -8.99 0.33 10.49
C GLU A 295 -9.57 1.16 11.64
N PHE A 296 -8.73 1.68 12.53
CA PHE A 296 -9.13 2.56 13.63
C PHE A 296 -8.36 3.90 13.57
N PRO A 297 -8.52 4.66 12.48
CA PRO A 297 -7.68 5.80 12.21
C PRO A 297 -8.07 6.99 13.08
N ARG A 298 -7.08 7.74 13.58
CA ARG A 298 -7.36 9.05 14.15
C ARG A 298 -7.81 10.03 13.09
N SER A 299 -7.28 9.95 11.86
CA SER A 299 -7.55 10.86 10.72
C SER A 299 -7.16 10.23 9.38
N MET A 300 -7.61 10.77 8.25
CA MET A 300 -7.21 10.28 6.93
C MET A 300 -5.71 10.45 6.65
N VAL A 301 -5.07 11.48 7.21
CA VAL A 301 -3.60 11.63 7.15
C VAL A 301 -2.89 10.41 7.78
N GLU A 302 -3.43 9.86 8.88
CA GLU A 302 -2.86 8.68 9.51
C GLU A 302 -3.05 7.44 8.62
N VAL A 303 -4.20 7.29 7.99
CA VAL A 303 -4.49 6.19 7.07
C VAL A 303 -3.48 6.16 5.93
N VAL A 304 -3.35 7.25 5.18
CA VAL A 304 -2.54 7.30 3.96
C VAL A 304 -1.04 7.19 4.22
N THR A 305 -0.61 7.50 5.45
CA THR A 305 0.79 7.31 5.89
C THR A 305 1.05 5.96 6.55
N SER A 306 0.01 5.17 6.80
CA SER A 306 0.07 3.86 7.47
C SER A 306 -0.29 2.68 6.57
N TRP A 307 -0.91 2.93 5.42
CA TRP A 307 -1.32 1.91 4.44
C TRP A 307 -0.13 1.17 3.83
N ASN A 308 0.78 1.93 3.21
CA ASN A 308 2.03 1.45 2.63
C ASN A 308 3.15 2.44 3.00
N LEU A 309 3.85 2.15 4.09
CA LEU A 309 4.89 3.01 4.66
C LEU A 309 6.05 3.26 3.68
N PRO A 310 6.60 2.25 2.98
CA PRO A 310 7.65 2.45 1.97
C PRO A 310 7.24 3.42 0.86
N MET A 311 6.06 3.22 0.26
CA MET A 311 5.53 4.12 -0.77
C MET A 311 5.30 5.53 -0.23
N SER A 312 4.70 5.64 0.96
CA SER A 312 4.46 6.94 1.60
C SER A 312 5.77 7.68 1.89
N ARG A 313 6.82 6.98 2.35
CA ARG A 313 8.16 7.56 2.61
C ARG A 313 8.83 7.99 1.31
N PHE A 314 8.75 7.19 0.25
CA PHE A 314 9.27 7.52 -1.07
C PHE A 314 8.59 8.79 -1.61
N LEU A 315 7.26 8.79 -1.70
CA LEU A 315 6.48 9.92 -2.17
C LEU A 315 6.74 11.18 -1.34
N HIS A 316 6.79 11.05 -0.01
CA HIS A 316 7.08 12.18 0.87
C HIS A 316 8.47 12.78 0.62
N THR A 317 9.49 11.92 0.45
CA THR A 317 10.90 12.32 0.34
C THR A 317 11.26 12.91 -1.02
N TYR A 318 10.70 12.36 -2.09
CA TYR A 318 11.09 12.71 -3.47
C TYR A 318 10.04 13.58 -4.18
N VAL A 319 8.76 13.45 -3.85
CA VAL A 319 7.66 14.19 -4.51
C VAL A 319 7.16 15.34 -3.62
N PHE A 320 6.60 15.03 -2.44
CA PHE A 320 5.94 16.00 -1.58
C PHE A 320 6.89 17.12 -1.16
N ARG A 321 8.06 16.78 -0.60
CA ARG A 321 9.06 17.78 -0.17
C ARG A 321 9.51 18.70 -1.31
N SER A 322 9.67 18.15 -2.51
CA SER A 322 10.03 18.90 -3.71
C SER A 322 8.90 19.84 -4.16
N ALA A 323 7.65 19.42 -4.01
CA ALA A 323 6.46 20.18 -4.38
C ALA A 323 6.02 21.21 -3.32
N LEU A 324 6.52 21.14 -2.08
CA LEU A 324 6.19 22.09 -1.01
C LEU A 324 6.48 23.55 -1.38
N ARG A 325 7.44 23.80 -2.27
CA ARG A 325 7.74 25.14 -2.80
C ARG A 325 6.53 25.81 -3.49
N PHE A 326 5.55 25.02 -3.94
CA PHE A 326 4.32 25.50 -4.59
C PHE A 326 3.12 25.57 -3.62
N GLY A 327 3.35 25.41 -2.32
CA GLY A 327 2.31 25.41 -1.28
C GLY A 327 1.81 24.01 -0.91
N VAL A 328 1.16 23.92 0.26
CA VAL A 328 0.74 22.64 0.86
C VAL A 328 -0.31 21.92 0.02
N PHE A 329 -1.31 22.64 -0.50
CA PHE A 329 -2.35 22.05 -1.35
C PHE A 329 -1.76 21.43 -2.63
N SER A 330 -0.97 22.22 -3.36
CA SER A 330 -0.27 21.76 -4.57
C SER A 330 0.62 20.56 -4.28
N ALA A 331 1.35 20.58 -3.17
CA ALA A 331 2.20 19.46 -2.77
C ALA A 331 1.40 18.19 -2.50
N VAL A 332 0.26 18.28 -1.82
CA VAL A 332 -0.65 17.14 -1.62
C VAL A 332 -1.17 16.63 -2.97
N MET A 333 -1.68 17.51 -3.82
CA MET A 333 -2.25 17.11 -5.10
C MET A 333 -1.23 16.47 -6.05
N VAL A 334 -0.04 17.06 -6.17
CA VAL A 334 1.06 16.48 -6.97
C VAL A 334 1.49 15.12 -6.41
N THR A 335 1.49 14.94 -5.09
CA THR A 335 1.84 13.66 -4.47
C THR A 335 0.83 12.56 -4.82
N TYR A 336 -0.48 12.86 -4.74
CA TYR A 336 -1.51 11.89 -5.12
C TYR A 336 -1.57 11.65 -6.63
N ALA A 337 -1.34 12.68 -7.45
CA ALA A 337 -1.25 12.53 -8.90
C ALA A 337 -0.05 11.65 -9.29
N ALA A 338 1.13 11.86 -8.69
CA ALA A 338 2.29 11.00 -8.90
C ALA A 338 2.02 9.56 -8.43
N SER A 339 1.34 9.39 -7.30
CA SER A 339 0.94 8.07 -6.82
C SER A 339 -0.01 7.38 -7.81
N ALA A 340 -1.04 8.08 -8.30
CA ALA A 340 -1.99 7.53 -9.27
C ALA A 340 -1.29 7.12 -10.56
N LEU A 341 -0.44 7.99 -11.12
CA LEU A 341 0.31 7.74 -12.34
C LEU A 341 1.28 6.55 -12.21
N LEU A 342 1.90 6.33 -11.06
CA LEU A 342 2.74 5.15 -10.82
C LEU A 342 1.93 3.85 -10.82
N HIS A 343 0.66 3.91 -10.42
CA HIS A 343 -0.25 2.77 -10.50
C HIS A 343 -0.93 2.61 -11.88
N GLY A 344 -0.57 3.44 -12.88
CA GLY A 344 -1.13 3.41 -14.23
C GLY A 344 -2.33 4.34 -14.42
N LEU A 345 -2.98 4.23 -15.57
CA LEU A 345 -4.14 5.07 -15.94
C LEU A 345 -5.50 4.44 -15.53
N SER A 346 -5.50 3.57 -14.52
CA SER A 346 -6.74 3.00 -14.01
C SER A 346 -7.69 4.08 -13.48
N PHE A 347 -8.87 4.20 -14.10
CA PHE A 347 -9.89 5.16 -13.68
C PHE A 347 -10.31 4.97 -12.22
N HIS A 348 -10.60 3.74 -11.78
CA HIS A 348 -11.07 3.48 -10.42
C HIS A 348 -10.03 3.90 -9.38
N LEU A 349 -8.76 3.57 -9.61
CA LEU A 349 -7.69 3.84 -8.66
C LEU A 349 -7.29 5.32 -8.67
N GLY A 350 -7.26 5.94 -9.86
CA GLY A 350 -7.06 7.37 -10.01
C GLY A 350 -8.15 8.17 -9.32
N ALA A 351 -9.43 7.83 -9.55
CA ALA A 351 -10.57 8.50 -8.92
C ALA A 351 -10.55 8.35 -7.39
N VAL A 352 -10.21 7.17 -6.87
CA VAL A 352 -10.06 6.93 -5.43
C VAL A 352 -8.90 7.75 -4.85
N LEU A 353 -7.70 7.71 -5.46
CA LEU A 353 -6.52 8.41 -4.95
C LEU A 353 -6.66 9.93 -5.01
N ILE A 354 -7.25 10.47 -6.08
CA ILE A 354 -7.52 11.91 -6.18
C ILE A 354 -8.56 12.33 -5.13
N SER A 355 -9.66 11.58 -4.99
CA SER A 355 -10.67 11.83 -3.96
C SER A 355 -10.05 11.79 -2.55
N LEU A 356 -9.21 10.79 -2.29
CA LEU A 356 -8.46 10.63 -1.05
C LEU A 356 -7.55 11.84 -0.77
N GLY A 357 -6.94 12.42 -1.81
CA GLY A 357 -6.16 13.65 -1.71
C GLY A 357 -6.97 14.85 -1.23
N PHE A 358 -8.15 15.09 -1.81
CA PHE A 358 -9.06 16.15 -1.38
C PHE A 358 -9.56 15.92 0.05
N ILE A 359 -10.03 14.71 0.36
CA ILE A 359 -10.51 14.34 1.69
C ILE A 359 -9.41 14.60 2.74
N THR A 360 -8.19 14.11 2.48
CA THR A 360 -7.05 14.27 3.38
C THR A 360 -6.71 15.74 3.62
N TYR A 361 -6.68 16.56 2.56
CA TYR A 361 -6.39 17.98 2.68
C TYR A 361 -7.47 18.74 3.45
N ILE A 362 -8.74 18.55 3.10
CA ILE A 362 -9.88 19.25 3.69
C ILE A 362 -10.00 18.92 5.17
N GLU A 363 -9.91 17.63 5.54
CA GLU A 363 -9.92 17.22 6.94
C GLU A 363 -8.74 17.83 7.72
N HIS A 364 -7.54 17.85 7.12
CA HIS A 364 -6.36 18.41 7.75
C HIS A 364 -6.51 19.90 8.07
N VAL A 365 -6.93 20.70 7.09
CA VAL A 365 -7.09 22.16 7.29
C VAL A 365 -8.24 22.48 8.24
N LEU A 366 -9.34 21.73 8.17
CA LEU A 366 -10.47 21.88 9.08
C LEU A 366 -10.06 21.61 10.53
N ARG A 367 -9.43 20.46 10.80
CA ARG A 367 -8.93 20.11 12.13
C ARG A 367 -7.92 21.13 12.65
N LYS A 368 -7.04 21.62 11.80
CA LYS A 368 -6.05 22.64 12.18
C LYS A 368 -6.74 23.93 12.64
N ARG A 369 -7.80 24.38 11.97
CA ARG A 369 -8.57 25.56 12.39
C ARG A 369 -9.34 25.32 13.67
N LEU A 370 -10.06 24.21 13.78
CA LEU A 370 -10.81 23.89 15.00
C LEU A 370 -9.87 23.75 16.20
N ALA A 371 -8.67 23.18 16.02
CA ALA A 371 -7.68 23.07 17.08
C ALA A 371 -7.23 24.43 17.62
N VAL A 372 -7.11 25.44 16.76
CA VAL A 372 -6.79 26.82 17.15
C VAL A 372 -7.97 27.48 17.86
N ILE A 373 -9.17 27.44 17.26
CA ILE A 373 -10.38 28.10 17.81
C ILE A 373 -10.71 27.58 19.21
N PHE A 374 -10.69 26.26 19.37
CA PHE A 374 -11.03 25.63 20.64
C PHE A 374 -9.81 25.40 21.55
N SER A 375 -8.61 25.82 21.13
CA SER A 375 -7.34 25.51 21.81
C SER A 375 -7.28 24.04 22.25
N ALA A 376 -7.46 23.11 21.31
CA ALA A 376 -7.78 21.70 21.60
C ALA A 376 -6.92 20.68 20.84
N CYS A 377 -6.67 19.53 21.46
CA CYS A 377 -5.90 18.43 20.87
C CYS A 377 -6.68 17.61 19.83
N ILE A 378 -7.12 18.26 18.75
CA ILE A 378 -7.90 17.65 17.64
C ILE A 378 -7.17 17.66 16.30
N LEU A 379 -5.89 18.01 16.28
CA LEU A 379 -5.03 17.88 15.09
C LEU A 379 -5.05 16.46 14.52
N SER A 380 -4.82 16.33 13.21
CA SER A 380 -4.80 15.07 12.47
C SER A 380 -3.84 14.05 13.12
N ARG A 381 -2.63 14.50 13.47
CA ARG A 381 -1.68 13.72 14.29
C ARG A 381 -1.87 14.01 15.78
N LYS A 382 -1.54 13.03 16.62
CA LYS A 382 -1.51 13.23 18.08
C LYS A 382 -0.58 14.40 18.40
N CYS A 383 -1.03 15.30 19.26
CA CYS A 383 -0.24 16.45 19.68
C CYS A 383 0.99 15.99 20.49
N PRO A 384 2.14 16.69 20.37
CA PRO A 384 3.35 16.34 21.12
C PRO A 384 3.16 16.54 22.64
N PRO A 385 3.95 15.83 23.47
CA PRO A 385 3.98 16.00 24.92
C PRO A 385 4.59 17.37 25.24
N GLY A 386 3.74 18.40 25.33
CA GLY A 386 4.18 19.80 25.46
C GLY A 386 3.38 20.79 24.62
N CYS A 387 2.36 20.35 23.89
CA CYS A 387 1.52 21.27 23.10
C CYS A 387 0.89 22.41 23.93
N SER A 388 0.74 23.56 23.28
CA SER A 388 0.18 24.81 23.84
C SER A 388 -1.34 24.83 23.97
N HIS A 389 -2.04 23.81 23.47
CA HIS A 389 -3.50 23.70 23.59
C HIS A 389 -3.93 23.59 25.05
N GLN A 390 -4.93 24.38 25.46
CA GLN A 390 -5.50 24.33 26.81
C GLN A 390 -6.33 23.04 27.02
N ASN A 391 -7.11 22.65 26.02
CA ASN A 391 -8.05 21.54 26.07
C ASN A 391 -7.40 20.24 25.57
N LYS A 392 -6.66 19.57 26.46
CA LYS A 392 -5.89 18.36 26.12
C LYS A 392 -6.68 17.06 26.28
N LYS A 393 -7.23 16.82 27.48
CA LYS A 393 -7.86 15.55 27.90
C LYS A 393 -9.35 15.68 28.26
N LYS A 394 -10.03 16.72 27.78
CA LYS A 394 -11.48 16.90 28.04
C LYS A 394 -12.30 15.89 27.23
N ARG A 395 -13.42 15.41 27.80
CA ARG A 395 -14.28 14.38 27.15
C ARG A 395 -14.76 14.78 25.75
N TRP A 396 -15.13 16.04 25.55
CA TRP A 396 -15.56 16.54 24.24
C TRP A 396 -14.43 16.55 23.19
N VAL A 397 -13.17 16.69 23.59
CA VAL A 397 -12.01 16.59 22.68
C VAL A 397 -11.88 15.16 22.16
N TYR A 398 -12.09 14.16 23.04
CA TYR A 398 -12.16 12.77 22.62
C TYR A 398 -13.36 12.52 21.70
N LEU A 399 -14.53 13.08 22.01
CA LEU A 399 -15.72 12.95 21.17
C LEU A 399 -15.49 13.50 19.75
N ILE A 400 -14.86 14.67 19.61
CA ILE A 400 -14.53 15.25 18.29
C ILE A 400 -13.57 14.32 17.53
N ASN A 401 -12.54 13.80 18.19
CA ASN A 401 -11.60 12.88 17.54
C ASN A 401 -12.27 11.57 17.13
N ILE A 402 -13.20 11.04 17.94
CA ILE A 402 -14.01 9.85 17.60
C ILE A 402 -14.92 10.15 16.41
N ALA A 403 -15.57 11.33 16.37
CA ALA A 403 -16.43 11.72 15.27
C ALA A 403 -15.65 11.79 13.95
N PHE A 404 -14.46 12.39 13.94
CA PHE A 404 -13.64 12.37 12.73
C PHE A 404 -13.04 10.99 12.41
N SER A 405 -12.78 10.15 13.42
CA SER A 405 -12.38 8.75 13.20
C SER A 405 -13.48 7.96 12.49
N ALA A 406 -14.73 8.09 12.94
CA ALA A 406 -15.90 7.51 12.29
C ALA A 406 -16.08 8.05 10.87
N LEU A 407 -15.84 9.35 10.66
CA LEU A 407 -15.86 9.96 9.34
C LEU A 407 -14.78 9.37 8.41
N ALA A 408 -13.56 9.15 8.92
CA ALA A 408 -12.50 8.51 8.15
C ALA A 408 -12.87 7.07 7.74
N VAL A 409 -13.45 6.28 8.65
CA VAL A 409 -13.94 4.92 8.32
C VAL A 409 -15.06 4.96 7.27
N LEU A 410 -15.97 5.95 7.35
CA LEU A 410 -17.00 6.16 6.33
C LEU A 410 -16.38 6.46 4.96
N HIS A 411 -15.40 7.37 4.91
CA HIS A 411 -14.68 7.68 3.68
C HIS A 411 -13.96 6.45 3.10
N LEU A 412 -13.28 5.66 3.94
CA LEU A 412 -12.60 4.44 3.50
C LEU A 412 -13.58 3.39 2.99
N THR A 413 -14.70 3.18 3.68
CA THR A 413 -15.75 2.26 3.23
C THR A 413 -16.31 2.64 1.87
N TYR A 414 -16.54 3.94 1.66
CA TYR A 414 -17.02 4.46 0.39
C TYR A 414 -16.00 4.31 -0.74
N LEU A 415 -14.74 4.68 -0.48
CA LEU A 415 -13.67 4.60 -1.47
C LEU A 415 -13.29 3.14 -1.77
N GLY A 416 -13.30 2.28 -0.77
CA GLY A 416 -12.97 0.86 -0.87
C GLY A 416 -14.04 0.01 -1.54
N SER A 417 -15.30 0.45 -1.54
CA SER A 417 -16.42 -0.34 -2.10
C SER A 417 -16.32 -0.66 -3.59
N VAL A 418 -15.45 0.06 -4.31
CA VAL A 418 -15.22 -0.12 -5.74
C VAL A 418 -14.30 -1.31 -6.04
N PHE A 419 -13.50 -1.73 -5.05
CA PHE A 419 -12.59 -2.87 -5.15
C PHE A 419 -13.32 -4.12 -4.66
N ASN A 420 -14.02 -4.79 -5.56
CA ASN A 420 -14.64 -6.09 -5.27
C ASN A 420 -13.78 -7.21 -5.85
N SER A 421 -13.57 -8.29 -5.11
CA SER A 421 -12.74 -9.43 -5.51
C SER A 421 -13.25 -10.16 -6.75
N SER A 422 -14.46 -9.86 -7.23
CA SER A 422 -15.00 -10.39 -8.48
C SER A 422 -14.54 -9.64 -9.73
N VAL A 423 -14.16 -8.36 -9.60
CA VAL A 423 -13.85 -7.47 -10.73
C VAL A 423 -12.38 -7.58 -11.15
N ASP A 424 -11.48 -7.99 -10.24
CA ASP A 424 -10.06 -8.19 -10.56
C ASP A 424 -9.79 -9.44 -11.42
N TYR A 425 -10.81 -10.29 -11.67
CA TYR A 425 -10.69 -11.55 -12.44
C TYR A 425 -11.59 -11.64 -13.67
N THR A 426 -12.51 -10.69 -13.87
CA THR A 426 -13.35 -10.64 -15.08
C THR A 426 -12.72 -9.75 -16.14
N GLU A 427 -12.70 -10.23 -17.39
CA GLU A 427 -12.33 -9.49 -18.60
C GLU A 427 -13.37 -8.40 -18.89
N GLU A 428 -13.55 -7.44 -17.98
CA GLU A 428 -14.45 -6.30 -18.17
C GLU A 428 -13.71 -5.22 -18.97
N GLU A 429 -14.33 -4.77 -20.07
CA GLU A 429 -13.84 -3.63 -20.85
C GLU A 429 -13.72 -2.38 -19.97
N GLU A 430 -12.78 -1.48 -20.28
CA GLU A 430 -12.50 -0.30 -19.46
C GLU A 430 -13.74 0.57 -19.21
N ASP A 431 -14.66 0.63 -20.19
CA ASP A 431 -15.96 1.30 -20.08
C ASP A 431 -16.87 0.68 -19.01
N ASP A 432 -16.87 -0.65 -18.85
CA ASP A 432 -17.67 -1.35 -17.82
C ASP A 432 -17.10 -1.09 -16.41
N ILE A 433 -15.77 -0.98 -16.29
CA ILE A 433 -15.08 -0.65 -15.03
C ILE A 433 -15.40 0.78 -14.57
N THR A 434 -15.44 1.75 -15.51
CA THR A 434 -15.83 3.13 -15.17
C THR A 434 -17.30 3.20 -14.73
N HIS A 435 -18.17 2.50 -15.46
CA HIS A 435 -19.58 2.41 -15.13
C HIS A 435 -19.80 1.76 -13.76
N HIS A 436 -19.09 0.68 -13.45
CA HIS A 436 -19.10 0.02 -12.14
C HIS A 436 -18.70 0.96 -11.00
N THR A 437 -17.61 1.72 -11.17
CA THR A 437 -17.14 2.70 -10.17
C THR A 437 -18.21 3.75 -9.88
N ILE A 438 -18.76 4.34 -10.94
CA ILE A 438 -19.82 5.36 -10.84
C ILE A 438 -21.08 4.77 -10.23
N GLN A 439 -21.45 3.54 -10.61
CA GLN A 439 -22.61 2.84 -10.08
C GLN A 439 -22.48 2.59 -8.58
N LYS A 440 -21.34 2.08 -8.09
CA LYS A 440 -21.10 1.84 -6.66
C LYS A 440 -21.19 3.13 -5.84
N TRP A 441 -20.60 4.20 -6.35
CA TRP A 441 -20.66 5.51 -5.72
C TRP A 441 -22.07 6.12 -5.73
N SER A 442 -22.82 5.89 -6.80
CA SER A 442 -24.24 6.25 -6.92
C SER A 442 -25.12 5.45 -5.95
N GLU A 443 -24.85 4.15 -5.76
CA GLU A 443 -25.54 3.30 -4.78
C GLU A 443 -25.37 3.81 -3.34
N LEU A 444 -24.21 4.40 -3.05
CA LEU A 444 -23.88 5.08 -1.78
C LEU A 444 -24.21 6.59 -1.82
N SER A 445 -24.96 7.05 -2.81
CA SER A 445 -25.47 8.42 -2.95
C SER A 445 -24.38 9.50 -2.92
N TRP A 446 -23.17 9.19 -3.39
CA TRP A 446 -22.03 10.12 -3.39
C TRP A 446 -21.71 10.71 -1.99
N THR A 447 -22.09 9.99 -0.93
CA THR A 447 -22.11 10.52 0.45
C THR A 447 -20.76 11.08 0.88
N SER A 448 -19.67 10.36 0.59
CA SER A 448 -18.32 10.76 0.94
C SER A 448 -17.92 12.11 0.30
N HIS A 449 -18.19 12.30 -1.00
CA HIS A 449 -17.92 13.57 -1.69
C HIS A 449 -18.78 14.71 -1.15
N TRP A 450 -20.07 14.48 -0.90
CA TRP A 450 -20.94 15.48 -0.31
C TRP A 450 -20.52 15.89 1.10
N VAL A 451 -20.15 14.94 1.95
CA VAL A 451 -19.65 15.23 3.30
C VAL A 451 -18.33 16.00 3.23
N THR A 452 -17.44 15.63 2.31
CA THR A 452 -16.17 16.34 2.08
C THR A 452 -16.41 17.78 1.65
N PHE A 453 -17.34 18.00 0.72
CA PHE A 453 -17.76 19.34 0.29
C PHE A 453 -18.36 20.14 1.45
N GLY A 454 -19.22 19.53 2.26
CA GLY A 454 -19.78 20.15 3.47
C GLY A 454 -18.70 20.54 4.48
N CYS A 455 -17.72 19.67 4.73
CA CYS A 455 -16.57 19.99 5.58
C CYS A 455 -15.73 21.14 5.03
N TRP A 456 -15.57 21.23 3.71
CA TRP A 456 -14.87 22.33 3.07
C TRP A 456 -15.64 23.65 3.20
N VAL A 457 -16.96 23.66 2.93
CA VAL A 457 -17.80 24.85 3.13
C VAL A 457 -17.74 25.30 4.58
N PHE A 458 -17.89 24.38 5.54
CA PHE A 458 -17.78 24.69 6.96
C PHE A 458 -16.40 25.28 7.32
N TYR A 459 -15.32 24.70 6.80
CA TYR A 459 -13.97 25.27 6.95
C TYR A 459 -13.87 26.70 6.39
N ARG A 460 -14.51 26.99 5.25
CA ARG A 460 -14.54 28.33 4.64
C ARG A 460 -15.38 29.34 5.41
N LEU A 461 -16.43 28.91 6.11
CA LEU A 461 -17.27 29.77 6.95
C LEU A 461 -16.64 30.10 8.31
N VAL A 462 -15.73 29.24 8.77
CA VAL A 462 -15.03 29.37 10.07
C VAL A 462 -13.62 29.96 9.89
N LEU A 463 -13.24 30.25 8.65
CA LEU A 463 -12.07 31.04 8.27
C LEU A 463 -12.31 32.52 8.55
#